data_AF-A0A845FC88-F1
#
_entry.id   AF-A0A845FC88-F1
#
_cell.length_a   1.000
_cell.length_b   1.000
_cell.length_c   1.000
_cell.angle_alpha   90.00
_cell.angle_beta   90.00
_cell.angle_gamma   90.00
#
_symmetry.space_group_name_H-M   'P 1'
#
loop_
_entity.id
_entity.type
_entity.pdbx_description
1 polymer ?
#
loop_
_entity_poly.entity_id
_entity_poly.type
_entity_poly.pdbx_seq_one_letter_code
_entity_poly.pdbx_strand_id
1 'polypeptide(L)'
;MGRVMLLFICSLIFTIVPSGLAHSWSEGSPDWEAFASQYRRLAADEKFDLAERLWNSKYAEMEQYVQTLPDQHKEAWTRLDMYGSTNNLEETRWEEGLLTFLEVTSSDNPYPVITEKLEHFSDRSLSSVPLDDIEKEWNMIRPVVMNFVDKAKVQEADQALQELSIVDSVTGREHFSGKIIELVQVKSQDDWNAFLLTVLFIGGAILVTLLYVGAINYRESSKNRHTMKSSHS
;
A
#
# COMPACT_ATOMS: atom_id res chain seq x y z
N MET A 1 -38.23 0.74 50.04
CA MET A 1 -37.46 1.88 49.47
C MET A 1 -35.99 1.56 49.17
N GLY A 2 -35.35 0.54 49.79
CA GLY A 2 -33.94 0.20 49.51
C GLY A 2 -33.63 -0.47 48.15
N ARG A 3 -34.63 -0.97 47.41
CA ARG A 3 -34.42 -1.62 46.10
C ARG A 3 -34.25 -0.63 44.94
N VAL A 4 -34.82 0.58 45.05
CA VAL A 4 -34.69 1.62 44.01
C VAL A 4 -33.32 2.30 44.09
N MET A 5 -32.78 2.46 45.29
CA MET A 5 -31.44 3.03 45.51
C MET A 5 -30.33 2.14 44.95
N LEU A 6 -30.52 0.82 44.99
CA LEU A 6 -29.56 -0.16 44.45
C LEU A 6 -29.49 -0.11 42.92
N LEU A 7 -30.63 0.11 42.24
CA LEU A 7 -30.67 0.28 40.79
C LEU A 7 -30.01 1.59 40.33
N PHE A 8 -30.16 2.68 41.11
CA PHE A 8 -29.45 3.94 40.82
C PHE A 8 -27.94 3.81 41.04
N ILE A 9 -27.49 3.10 42.07
CA ILE A 9 -26.05 2.90 42.31
C ILE A 9 -25.44 1.99 41.22
N CYS A 10 -26.13 0.95 40.78
CA CYS A 10 -25.66 0.12 39.67
C CYS A 10 -25.63 0.86 38.33
N SER A 11 -26.59 1.75 38.03
CA SER A 11 -26.54 2.57 36.80
C SER A 11 -25.48 3.67 36.86
N LEU A 12 -25.16 4.16 38.06
CA LEU A 12 -24.09 5.13 38.26
C LEU A 12 -22.70 4.47 38.12
N ILE A 13 -22.53 3.23 38.57
CA ILE A 13 -21.29 2.47 38.40
C ILE A 13 -21.07 2.10 36.93
N PHE A 14 -22.13 1.74 36.18
CA PHE A 14 -22.02 1.45 34.74
C PHE A 14 -21.75 2.70 33.87
N THR A 15 -22.00 3.90 34.38
CA THR A 15 -21.67 5.16 33.69
C THR A 15 -20.32 5.75 34.13
N ILE A 16 -19.74 5.29 35.25
CA ILE A 16 -18.52 5.86 35.85
C ILE A 16 -17.30 4.89 35.82
N VAL A 17 -17.44 3.69 35.26
CA VAL A 17 -16.31 2.76 35.02
C VAL A 17 -16.25 2.35 33.54
N PRO A 18 -15.16 2.65 32.81
CA PRO A 18 -14.35 3.85 32.81
C PRO A 18 -14.24 4.42 31.38
N SER A 19 -14.66 5.67 31.20
CA SER A 19 -14.19 6.53 30.11
C SER A 19 -12.67 6.81 30.17
N GLY A 20 -11.95 6.22 31.13
CA GLY A 20 -10.49 6.15 31.21
C GLY A 20 -9.85 4.94 30.50
N LEU A 21 -10.62 3.98 29.96
CA LEU A 21 -10.11 2.92 29.06
C LEU A 21 -10.52 3.12 27.59
N ALA A 22 -11.35 4.13 27.30
CA ALA A 22 -11.73 4.51 25.95
C ALA A 22 -10.76 5.52 25.29
N HIS A 23 -9.61 5.80 25.92
CA HIS A 23 -8.55 6.65 25.36
C HIS A 23 -7.40 5.87 24.69
N SER A 24 -7.50 4.55 24.56
CA SER A 24 -6.59 3.74 23.72
C SER A 24 -7.28 3.04 22.55
N TRP A 25 -8.55 3.35 22.31
CA TRP A 25 -9.36 2.83 21.20
C TRP A 25 -9.70 3.93 20.18
N SER A 26 -8.96 5.05 20.19
CA SER A 26 -8.68 5.68 18.90
C SER A 26 -7.64 4.78 18.24
N GLU A 27 -8.11 3.72 17.60
CA GLU A 27 -7.38 2.89 16.64
C GLU A 27 -6.86 3.82 15.54
N GLY A 28 -5.73 4.48 15.81
CA GLY A 28 -4.76 4.66 14.76
C GLY A 28 -4.33 3.27 14.33
N SER A 29 -4.15 3.06 13.03
CA SER A 29 -3.44 1.87 12.56
C SER A 29 -2.14 1.72 13.38
N PRO A 30 -1.74 0.50 13.75
CA PRO A 30 -0.47 0.32 14.43
C PRO A 30 0.62 0.99 13.60
N ASP A 31 1.42 1.84 14.24
CA ASP A 31 2.46 2.61 13.56
C ASP A 31 3.67 1.71 13.26
N TRP A 32 3.49 0.87 12.24
CA TRP A 32 4.47 -0.10 11.79
C TRP A 32 5.71 0.59 11.19
N GLU A 33 5.56 1.79 10.64
CA GLU A 33 6.67 2.59 10.13
C GLU A 33 7.59 3.05 11.27
N ALA A 34 7.02 3.57 12.36
CA ALA A 34 7.81 3.93 13.54
C ALA A 34 8.53 2.69 14.12
N PHE A 35 7.84 1.56 14.22
CA PHE A 35 8.44 0.30 14.65
C PHE A 35 9.61 -0.14 13.76
N ALA A 36 9.42 -0.20 12.44
CA ALA A 36 10.45 -0.59 11.49
C ALA A 36 11.66 0.37 11.54
N SER A 37 11.41 1.68 11.63
CA SER A 37 12.48 2.68 11.77
C SER A 37 13.28 2.49 13.06
N GLN A 38 12.63 2.14 14.16
CA GLN A 38 13.28 1.91 15.44
C GLN A 38 14.10 0.62 15.42
N TYR A 39 13.56 -0.45 14.84
CA TYR A 39 14.26 -1.71 14.66
C TYR A 39 15.55 -1.52 13.84
N ARG A 40 15.45 -0.88 12.67
CA ARG A 40 16.62 -0.62 11.81
C ARG A 40 17.68 0.25 12.49
N ARG A 41 17.28 1.24 13.29
CA ARG A 41 18.23 2.05 14.09
C ARG A 41 18.97 1.21 15.13
N LEU A 42 18.26 0.32 15.84
CA LEU A 42 18.90 -0.57 16.81
C LEU A 42 19.86 -1.55 16.15
N ALA A 43 19.48 -2.11 15.00
CA ALA A 43 20.35 -2.97 14.20
C ALA A 43 21.59 -2.23 13.67
N ALA A 44 21.42 -1.00 13.16
CA ALA A 44 22.51 -0.16 12.67
C ALA A 44 23.49 0.28 13.78
N ASP A 45 22.98 0.46 15.01
CA ASP A 45 23.78 0.74 16.20
C ASP A 45 24.44 -0.52 16.80
N GLU A 46 24.34 -1.68 16.14
CA GLU A 46 24.81 -3.00 16.62
C GLU A 46 24.20 -3.44 17.96
N LYS A 47 23.04 -2.88 18.33
CA LYS A 47 22.29 -3.20 19.55
C LYS A 47 21.34 -4.37 19.32
N PHE A 48 21.86 -5.50 18.87
CA PHE A 48 21.07 -6.66 18.44
C PHE A 48 20.16 -7.21 19.55
N ASP A 49 20.64 -7.31 20.80
CA ASP A 49 19.80 -7.76 21.94
C ASP A 49 18.56 -6.87 22.15
N LEU A 50 18.67 -5.56 21.89
CA LEU A 50 17.55 -4.63 22.02
C LEU A 50 16.62 -4.72 20.81
N ALA A 51 17.18 -4.90 19.61
CA ALA A 51 16.41 -5.12 18.39
C ALA A 51 15.58 -6.40 18.51
N GLU A 52 16.18 -7.50 18.96
CA GLU A 52 15.51 -8.80 19.19
C GLU A 52 14.40 -8.69 20.24
N ARG A 53 14.65 -8.00 21.35
CA ARG A 53 13.61 -7.75 22.36
C ARG A 53 12.45 -6.92 21.80
N LEU A 54 12.76 -5.89 21.01
CA LEU A 54 11.76 -5.06 20.36
C LEU A 54 10.91 -5.90 19.39
N TRP A 55 11.55 -6.71 18.56
CA TRP A 55 10.92 -7.67 17.65
C TRP A 55 9.97 -8.61 18.40
N ASN A 56 10.49 -9.35 19.38
CA ASN A 56 9.72 -10.32 20.17
C ASN A 56 8.57 -9.66 20.94
N SER A 57 8.72 -8.41 21.38
CA SER A 57 7.66 -7.67 22.06
C SER A 57 6.47 -7.33 21.15
N LYS A 58 6.73 -7.17 19.84
CA LYS A 58 5.73 -6.75 18.84
C LYS A 58 5.24 -7.89 17.97
N TYR A 59 5.93 -9.03 17.96
CA TYR A 59 5.61 -10.16 17.10
C TYR A 59 4.14 -10.62 17.22
N ALA A 60 3.62 -10.77 18.45
CA ALA A 60 2.23 -11.16 18.66
C ALA A 60 1.22 -10.12 18.13
N GLU A 61 1.55 -8.83 18.18
CA GLU A 61 0.74 -7.77 17.58
C GLU A 61 0.77 -7.83 16.04
N MET A 62 1.93 -8.19 15.46
CA MET A 62 2.06 -8.39 14.01
C MET A 62 1.20 -9.56 13.52
N GLU A 63 1.24 -10.69 14.22
CA GLU A 63 0.42 -11.85 13.90
C GLU A 63 -1.07 -11.50 13.95
N GLN A 64 -1.50 -10.77 14.97
CA GLN A 64 -2.89 -10.29 15.09
C GLN A 64 -3.26 -9.36 13.93
N TYR A 65 -2.38 -8.42 13.58
CA TYR A 65 -2.60 -7.52 12.44
C TYR A 65 -2.74 -8.29 11.13
N VAL A 66 -1.88 -9.28 10.87
CA VAL A 66 -1.95 -10.12 9.67
C VAL A 66 -3.28 -10.87 9.59
N GLN A 67 -3.86 -11.29 10.73
CA GLN A 67 -5.18 -11.93 10.73
C GLN A 67 -6.30 -11.01 10.23
N THR A 68 -6.14 -9.70 10.32
CA THR A 68 -7.11 -8.70 9.81
C THR A 68 -6.99 -8.46 8.30
N LEU A 69 -5.90 -8.87 7.67
CA LEU A 69 -5.65 -8.65 6.25
C LEU A 69 -6.41 -9.66 5.36
N PRO A 70 -6.59 -9.36 4.05
CA PRO A 70 -7.08 -10.34 3.07
C PRO A 70 -6.19 -11.59 2.96
N ASP A 71 -6.75 -12.72 2.56
CA ASP A 71 -6.06 -14.02 2.49
C ASP A 71 -4.77 -14.00 1.66
N GLN A 72 -4.73 -13.21 0.58
CA GLN A 72 -3.55 -13.05 -0.26
C GLN A 72 -2.34 -12.49 0.52
N HIS A 73 -2.57 -11.56 1.45
CA HIS A 73 -1.51 -11.02 2.30
C HIS A 73 -1.07 -12.01 3.39
N LYS A 74 -1.99 -12.83 3.90
CA LYS A 74 -1.68 -13.91 4.86
C LYS A 74 -0.78 -14.97 4.25
N GLU A 75 -1.01 -15.32 2.98
CA GLU A 75 -0.13 -16.22 2.24
C GLU A 75 1.28 -15.64 2.09
N ALA A 76 1.39 -14.35 1.79
CA ALA A 76 2.69 -13.68 1.68
C ALA A 76 3.42 -13.62 3.02
N TRP A 77 2.73 -13.31 4.12
CA TRP A 77 3.27 -13.39 5.48
C TRP A 77 3.82 -14.80 5.77
N THR A 78 3.03 -15.84 5.52
CA THR A 78 3.42 -17.23 5.77
C THR A 78 4.69 -17.59 4.99
N ARG A 79 4.82 -17.14 3.74
CA ARG A 79 6.04 -17.37 2.94
C ARG A 79 7.26 -16.67 3.52
N LEU A 80 7.10 -15.46 4.06
CA LEU A 80 8.18 -14.71 4.68
C LEU A 80 8.59 -15.32 6.04
N ASP A 81 7.61 -15.69 6.86
CA ASP A 81 7.82 -16.26 8.19
C ASP A 81 8.49 -17.65 8.15
N MET A 82 8.19 -18.46 7.12
CA MET A 82 8.87 -19.74 6.91
C MET A 82 10.40 -19.60 6.80
N TYR A 83 10.93 -18.48 6.33
CA TYR A 83 12.38 -18.25 6.25
C TYR A 83 13.01 -18.00 7.64
N GLY A 84 12.26 -17.44 8.59
CA GLY A 84 12.72 -17.23 9.97
C GLY A 84 12.83 -18.52 10.78
N SER A 85 12.14 -19.60 10.37
CA SER A 85 12.18 -20.90 11.05
C SER A 85 13.39 -21.78 10.69
N THR A 86 14.18 -21.39 9.68
CA THR A 86 15.42 -22.07 9.30
C THR A 86 16.60 -21.47 10.08
N ASN A 87 17.18 -22.24 11.02
CA ASN A 87 18.29 -21.94 11.94
C ASN A 87 19.63 -21.42 11.33
N ASN A 88 19.63 -20.74 10.18
CA ASN A 88 20.81 -20.15 9.60
C ASN A 88 20.98 -18.69 10.05
N LEU A 89 22.23 -18.34 10.37
CA LEU A 89 22.80 -17.08 10.89
C LEU A 89 22.50 -15.78 10.09
N GLU A 90 21.48 -15.75 9.23
CA GLU A 90 21.02 -14.55 8.51
C GLU A 90 19.79 -13.93 9.17
N GLU A 91 19.74 -13.91 10.50
CA GLU A 91 18.60 -13.44 11.31
C GLU A 91 18.13 -12.05 10.85
N THR A 92 19.06 -11.10 10.71
CA THR A 92 18.75 -9.72 10.30
C THR A 92 18.08 -9.54 8.94
N ARG A 93 18.18 -10.51 8.02
CA ARG A 93 17.69 -10.33 6.65
C ARG A 93 16.24 -10.73 6.47
N TRP A 94 15.76 -11.79 7.14
CA TRP A 94 14.35 -12.21 7.00
C TRP A 94 13.39 -11.25 7.71
N GLU A 95 13.82 -10.67 8.83
CA GLU A 95 13.09 -9.64 9.57
C GLU A 95 12.83 -8.42 8.69
N GLU A 96 13.80 -8.01 7.87
CA GLU A 96 13.64 -6.88 6.94
C GLU A 96 12.55 -7.13 5.88
N GLY A 97 12.37 -8.38 5.44
CA GLY A 97 11.28 -8.77 4.55
C GLY A 97 9.90 -8.60 5.21
N LEU A 98 9.77 -9.00 6.47
CA LEU A 98 8.55 -8.84 7.27
C LEU A 98 8.29 -7.37 7.62
N LEU A 99 9.32 -6.59 7.94
CA LEU A 99 9.20 -5.13 8.13
C LEU A 99 8.69 -4.46 6.86
N THR A 100 9.26 -4.81 5.72
CA THR A 100 8.82 -4.31 4.41
C THR A 100 7.37 -4.69 4.12
N PHE A 101 6.96 -5.92 4.45
CA PHE A 101 5.57 -6.35 4.34
C PHE A 101 4.66 -5.45 5.19
N LEU A 102 4.98 -5.24 6.46
CA LEU A 102 4.17 -4.43 7.37
C LEU A 102 4.03 -2.99 6.86
N GLU A 103 5.14 -2.33 6.52
CA GLU A 103 5.17 -0.96 5.98
C GLU A 103 4.28 -0.81 4.74
N VAL A 104 4.34 -1.77 3.83
CA VAL A 104 3.53 -1.75 2.61
C VAL A 104 2.06 -1.97 2.91
N THR A 105 1.72 -2.97 3.73
CA THR A 105 0.33 -3.31 4.03
C THR A 105 -0.37 -2.30 4.93
N SER A 106 0.39 -1.56 5.74
CA SER A 106 -0.15 -0.54 6.64
C SER A 106 -0.26 0.85 6.03
N SER A 107 0.37 1.07 4.87
CA SER A 107 0.30 2.34 4.16
C SER A 107 -1.08 2.57 3.57
N ASP A 108 -1.59 3.81 3.73
CA ASP A 108 -2.82 4.26 3.05
C ASP A 108 -2.70 4.16 1.53
N ASN A 109 -1.47 4.24 1.01
CA ASN A 109 -1.16 4.05 -0.41
C ASN A 109 0.06 3.12 -0.57
N PRO A 110 -0.15 1.81 -0.76
CA PRO A 110 0.94 0.83 -0.85
C PRO A 110 1.80 0.97 -2.11
N TYR A 111 1.25 1.54 -3.19
CA TYR A 111 1.92 1.60 -4.49
C TYR A 111 3.21 2.45 -4.49
N PRO A 112 3.21 3.71 -4.01
CA PRO A 112 4.43 4.50 -3.89
C PRO A 112 5.51 3.83 -3.03
N VAL A 113 5.13 3.18 -1.92
CA VAL A 113 6.06 2.52 -1.01
C VAL A 113 6.75 1.34 -1.70
N ILE A 114 5.98 0.54 -2.46
CA ILE A 114 6.54 -0.57 -3.25
C ILE A 114 7.43 -0.04 -4.38
N THR A 115 6.97 1.00 -5.07
CA THR A 115 7.73 1.65 -6.15
C THR A 115 9.10 2.12 -5.66
N GLU A 116 9.15 2.87 -4.57
CA GLU A 116 10.39 3.37 -3.99
C GLU A 116 11.34 2.22 -3.63
N LYS A 117 10.83 1.15 -3.02
CA LYS A 117 11.64 -0.04 -2.69
C LYS A 117 12.15 -0.77 -3.94
N LEU A 118 11.34 -0.89 -4.98
CA LEU A 118 11.73 -1.52 -6.24
C LEU A 118 12.74 -0.69 -7.03
N GLU A 119 12.61 0.64 -7.02
CA GLU A 119 13.58 1.55 -7.63
C GLU A 119 14.94 1.45 -6.93
N HIS A 120 14.94 1.53 -5.59
CA HIS A 120 16.17 1.35 -4.80
C HIS A 120 16.81 -0.02 -5.04
N PHE A 121 16.01 -1.09 -5.09
CA PHE A 121 16.48 -2.44 -5.40
C PHE A 121 17.07 -2.53 -6.81
N SER A 122 16.42 -1.94 -7.80
CA SER A 122 16.91 -1.87 -9.18
C SER A 122 18.26 -1.17 -9.27
N ASP A 123 18.40 0.01 -8.66
CA ASP A 123 19.66 0.77 -8.65
C ASP A 123 20.79 -0.02 -7.98
N ARG A 124 20.46 -0.71 -6.88
CA ARG A 124 21.42 -1.57 -6.18
C ARG A 124 21.83 -2.78 -7.01
N SER A 125 20.92 -3.37 -7.78
CA SER A 125 21.22 -4.55 -8.62
C SER A 125 22.25 -4.25 -9.72
N LEU A 126 22.28 -3.01 -10.21
CA LEU A 126 23.26 -2.51 -11.18
C LEU A 126 24.62 -2.19 -10.57
N SER A 127 24.69 -2.03 -9.24
CA SER A 127 25.94 -1.78 -8.53
C SER A 127 26.78 -3.06 -8.41
N SER A 128 28.02 -2.94 -7.93
CA SER A 128 28.96 -4.07 -7.77
C SER A 128 28.60 -5.03 -6.62
N VAL A 129 27.32 -5.15 -6.27
CA VAL A 129 26.81 -6.04 -5.22
C VAL A 129 26.85 -7.50 -5.70
N PRO A 130 27.29 -8.45 -4.87
CA PRO A 130 27.28 -9.87 -5.22
C PRO A 130 25.89 -10.37 -5.61
N LEU A 131 25.81 -11.26 -6.60
CA LEU A 131 24.53 -11.78 -7.08
C LEU A 131 23.73 -12.49 -5.97
N ASP A 132 24.40 -13.22 -5.09
CA ASP A 132 23.78 -13.89 -3.94
C ASP A 132 23.02 -12.91 -3.04
N ASP A 133 23.51 -11.68 -2.88
CA ASP A 133 22.83 -10.66 -2.08
C ASP A 133 21.59 -10.11 -2.80
N ILE A 134 21.66 -9.94 -4.12
CA ILE A 134 20.53 -9.53 -4.96
C ILE A 134 19.42 -10.59 -4.94
N GLU A 135 19.79 -11.87 -5.04
CA GLU A 135 18.84 -12.98 -5.01
C GLU A 135 18.14 -13.08 -3.65
N LYS A 136 18.89 -12.94 -2.55
CA LYS A 136 18.31 -12.94 -1.20
C LYS A 136 17.33 -11.78 -1.00
N GLU A 137 17.73 -10.57 -1.38
CA GLU A 137 16.89 -9.39 -1.25
C GLU A 137 15.62 -9.49 -2.14
N TRP A 138 15.76 -9.99 -3.38
CA TRP A 138 14.61 -10.26 -4.24
C TRP A 138 13.65 -11.27 -3.62
N ASN A 139 14.16 -12.37 -3.07
CA ASN A 139 13.34 -13.40 -2.43
C ASN A 139 12.57 -12.89 -1.21
N MET A 140 13.06 -11.83 -0.55
CA MET A 140 12.38 -11.15 0.56
C MET A 140 11.28 -10.20 0.09
N ILE A 141 11.51 -9.46 -1.00
CA ILE A 141 10.57 -8.43 -1.47
C ILE A 141 9.49 -9.05 -2.38
N ARG A 142 9.82 -10.09 -3.15
CA ARG A 142 8.95 -10.76 -4.14
C ARG A 142 7.58 -11.18 -3.58
N PRO A 143 7.47 -11.83 -2.39
CA PRO A 143 6.17 -12.22 -1.85
C PRO A 143 5.24 -11.02 -1.59
N VAL A 144 5.81 -9.87 -1.22
CA VAL A 144 5.06 -8.62 -1.01
C VAL A 144 4.59 -8.07 -2.35
N VAL A 145 5.50 -7.96 -3.32
CA VAL A 145 5.22 -7.40 -4.67
C VAL A 145 4.13 -8.19 -5.40
N MET A 146 4.10 -9.52 -5.26
CA MET A 146 3.09 -10.40 -5.87
C MET A 146 1.65 -10.09 -5.44
N ASN A 147 1.44 -9.35 -4.35
CA ASN A 147 0.09 -8.96 -3.90
C ASN A 147 -0.41 -7.67 -4.57
N PHE A 148 0.48 -6.86 -5.14
CA PHE A 148 0.14 -5.52 -5.65
C PHE A 148 0.39 -5.36 -7.15
N VAL A 149 1.28 -6.17 -7.72
CA VAL A 149 1.67 -6.17 -9.13
C VAL A 149 1.21 -7.46 -9.82
N ASP A 150 1.06 -7.41 -11.15
CA ASP A 150 0.73 -8.57 -11.97
C ASP A 150 1.75 -9.71 -11.77
N LYS A 151 1.25 -10.88 -11.34
CA LYS A 151 2.04 -12.08 -11.08
C LYS A 151 2.84 -12.52 -12.30
N ALA A 152 2.31 -12.33 -13.52
CA ALA A 152 3.03 -12.69 -14.74
C ALA A 152 4.31 -11.84 -14.90
N LYS A 153 4.23 -10.54 -14.64
CA LYS A 153 5.39 -9.65 -14.71
C LYS A 153 6.42 -9.95 -13.62
N VAL A 154 5.96 -10.28 -12.42
CA VAL A 154 6.86 -10.72 -11.34
C VAL A 154 7.58 -12.02 -11.70
N GLN A 155 6.92 -12.94 -12.43
CA GLN A 155 7.55 -14.17 -12.93
C GLN A 155 8.59 -13.89 -14.03
N GLU A 156 8.36 -12.91 -14.91
CA GLU A 156 9.37 -12.49 -15.90
C GLU A 156 10.64 -11.95 -15.22
N ALA A 157 10.48 -11.13 -14.17
CA ALA A 157 11.62 -10.65 -13.39
C ALA A 157 12.37 -11.80 -12.68
N ASP A 158 11.62 -12.75 -12.13
CA ASP A 158 12.17 -13.96 -11.51
C ASP A 158 12.96 -14.83 -12.50
N GLN A 159 12.45 -14.97 -13.73
CA GLN A 159 13.16 -15.67 -14.80
C GLN A 159 14.43 -14.92 -15.20
N ALA A 160 14.39 -13.59 -15.33
CA ALA A 160 15.58 -12.79 -15.62
C ALA A 160 16.66 -12.93 -14.53
N LEU A 161 16.27 -13.06 -13.26
CA LEU A 161 17.20 -13.34 -12.17
C LEU A 161 17.80 -14.76 -12.27
N GLN A 162 17.00 -15.77 -12.62
CA GLN A 162 17.50 -17.13 -12.84
C GLN A 162 18.44 -17.22 -14.03
N GLU A 163 18.21 -16.44 -15.09
CA GLU A 163 19.14 -16.35 -16.22
C GLU A 163 20.47 -15.71 -15.79
N LEU A 164 20.40 -14.70 -14.92
CA LEU A 164 21.57 -14.04 -14.35
C LEU A 164 22.37 -14.96 -13.41
N SER A 165 21.73 -15.88 -12.68
CA SER A 165 22.41 -16.84 -11.80
C SER A 165 23.23 -17.89 -12.54
N ILE A 166 22.96 -18.11 -13.83
CA ILE A 166 23.77 -18.98 -14.69
C ILE A 166 25.03 -18.24 -15.16
N VAL A 167 24.90 -16.97 -15.56
CA VAL A 167 26.01 -16.14 -16.04
C VAL A 167 25.87 -14.70 -15.51
N ASP A 168 26.62 -14.37 -14.46
CA ASP A 168 26.68 -12.99 -13.94
C ASP A 168 27.39 -12.07 -14.95
N SER A 169 26.59 -11.27 -15.65
CA SER A 169 27.05 -10.34 -16.68
C SER A 169 26.38 -8.99 -16.50
N VAL A 170 27.09 -7.92 -16.89
CA VAL A 170 26.57 -6.55 -16.84
C VAL A 170 25.26 -6.43 -17.63
N THR A 171 25.20 -7.02 -18.82
CA THR A 171 23.99 -7.06 -19.66
C THR A 171 22.84 -7.82 -19.01
N GLY A 172 23.13 -8.89 -18.27
CA GLY A 172 22.11 -9.64 -17.52
C GLY A 172 21.56 -8.82 -16.35
N ARG A 173 22.41 -8.08 -15.63
CA ARG A 173 22.01 -7.16 -14.56
C ARG A 173 21.14 -6.02 -15.08
N GLU A 174 21.51 -5.44 -16.22
CA GLU A 174 20.71 -4.42 -16.91
C GLU A 174 19.34 -4.97 -17.34
N HIS A 175 19.29 -6.19 -17.88
CA HIS A 175 18.04 -6.84 -18.25
C HIS A 175 17.14 -7.09 -17.04
N PHE A 176 17.69 -7.64 -15.95
CA PHE A 176 16.96 -7.85 -14.70
C PHE A 176 16.45 -6.54 -14.10
N SER A 177 17.31 -5.52 -13.98
CA SER A 177 16.93 -4.18 -13.51
C SER A 177 15.82 -3.57 -14.37
N GLY A 178 15.89 -3.71 -15.70
CA GLY A 178 14.83 -3.28 -16.61
C GLY A 178 13.48 -3.95 -16.31
N LYS A 179 13.49 -5.26 -16.03
CA LYS A 179 12.28 -5.99 -15.61
C LYS A 179 11.73 -5.53 -14.27
N ILE A 180 12.58 -5.14 -13.32
CA ILE A 180 12.15 -4.55 -12.06
C ILE A 180 11.48 -3.17 -12.28
N ILE A 181 12.07 -2.31 -13.12
CA ILE A 181 11.50 -1.00 -13.45
C ILE A 181 10.16 -1.15 -14.18
N GLU A 182 10.00 -2.16 -15.03
CA GLU A 182 8.71 -2.47 -15.67
C GLU A 182 7.61 -2.78 -14.64
N LEU A 183 7.92 -3.30 -13.45
CA LEU A 183 6.94 -3.51 -12.39
C LEU A 183 6.43 -2.19 -11.79
N VAL A 184 7.29 -1.17 -11.78
CA VAL A 184 7.01 0.17 -11.23
C VAL A 184 6.08 0.97 -12.15
N GLN A 185 6.23 0.86 -13.47
CA GLN A 185 5.56 1.72 -14.45
C GLN A 185 4.08 1.41 -14.69
N VAL A 186 3.53 0.34 -14.10
CA VAL A 186 2.26 -0.25 -14.57
C VAL A 186 1.01 0.43 -14.02
N LYS A 187 1.11 1.36 -13.04
CA LYS A 187 -0.09 1.93 -12.42
C LYS A 187 -0.26 3.44 -12.49
N SER A 188 0.76 4.19 -12.90
CA SER A 188 0.66 5.67 -12.96
C SER A 188 0.08 6.19 -14.28
N GLN A 189 0.14 5.43 -15.37
CA GLN A 189 -0.20 5.96 -16.70
C GLN A 189 -1.62 5.58 -17.17
N ASP A 190 -2.05 4.34 -16.95
CA ASP A 190 -3.34 3.85 -17.48
C ASP A 190 -4.54 4.36 -16.69
N ASP A 191 -4.44 4.47 -15.35
CA ASP A 191 -5.55 4.93 -14.51
C ASP A 191 -5.83 6.44 -14.71
N TRP A 192 -4.78 7.26 -14.88
CA TRP A 192 -4.93 8.70 -15.15
C TRP A 192 -5.51 8.97 -16.53
N ASN A 193 -5.11 8.22 -17.55
CA ASN A 193 -5.68 8.34 -18.89
C ASN A 193 -7.14 7.91 -18.93
N ALA A 194 -7.50 6.81 -18.26
CA ALA A 194 -8.89 6.36 -18.15
C ALA A 194 -9.77 7.36 -17.38
N PHE A 195 -9.25 7.95 -16.30
CA PHE A 195 -9.94 8.98 -15.53
C PHE A 195 -10.11 10.29 -16.34
N LEU A 196 -9.07 10.77 -17.02
CA LEU A 196 -9.17 11.96 -17.87
C LEU A 196 -10.15 11.75 -19.03
N LEU A 197 -10.15 10.56 -19.64
CA LEU A 197 -11.04 10.25 -20.75
C LEU A 197 -12.50 10.16 -20.30
N THR A 198 -12.77 9.60 -19.12
CA THR A 198 -14.12 9.58 -18.53
C THR A 198 -14.59 10.98 -18.13
N VAL A 199 -13.73 11.79 -17.50
CA VAL A 199 -14.04 13.19 -17.17
C VAL A 199 -14.33 14.00 -18.44
N LEU A 200 -13.58 13.80 -19.52
CA LEU A 200 -13.77 14.50 -20.78
C LEU A 200 -15.07 14.07 -21.48
N PHE A 201 -15.44 12.78 -21.41
CA PHE A 201 -16.71 12.29 -21.94
C PHE A 201 -17.92 12.82 -21.17
N ILE A 202 -17.89 12.74 -19.83
CA ILE A 202 -18.99 13.20 -18.97
C ILE A 202 -19.12 14.73 -19.05
N GLY A 203 -17.99 15.44 -18.90
CA GLY A 203 -17.95 16.90 -18.99
C GLY A 203 -18.34 17.40 -20.38
N GLY A 204 -17.90 16.73 -21.45
CA GLY A 204 -18.27 17.02 -22.82
C GLY A 204 -19.77 16.80 -23.08
N ALA A 205 -20.35 15.70 -22.58
CA ALA A 205 -21.78 15.42 -22.72
C ALA A 205 -22.64 16.48 -22.03
N ILE A 206 -22.26 16.92 -20.82
CA ILE A 206 -22.94 18.00 -20.07
C ILE A 206 -22.86 19.32 -20.83
N LEU A 207 -21.68 19.70 -21.35
CA LEU A 207 -21.52 20.93 -22.12
C LEU A 207 -22.38 20.94 -23.39
N VAL A 208 -22.41 19.83 -24.12
CA VAL A 208 -23.23 19.69 -25.34
C VAL A 208 -24.72 19.77 -25.01
N THR A 209 -25.17 19.15 -23.93
CA THR A 209 -26.59 19.24 -23.50
C THR A 209 -26.96 20.65 -23.08
N LEU A 210 -26.10 21.33 -22.31
CA LEU A 210 -26.34 22.73 -21.90
C LEU A 210 -26.35 23.68 -23.10
N LEU A 211 -25.43 23.52 -24.06
CA LEU A 211 -25.42 24.29 -25.31
C LEU A 211 -26.68 24.05 -26.13
N TYR A 212 -27.11 22.79 -26.26
CA TYR A 212 -28.30 22.43 -27.01
C TYR A 212 -29.58 23.02 -26.41
N VAL A 213 -29.77 22.88 -25.09
CA VAL A 213 -30.91 23.46 -24.36
C VAL A 213 -30.85 24.99 -24.41
N GLY A 214 -29.66 25.59 -24.25
CA GLY A 214 -29.46 27.03 -24.35
C GLY A 214 -29.80 27.58 -25.74
N ALA A 215 -29.40 26.89 -26.82
CA ALA A 215 -29.70 27.30 -28.19
C ALA A 215 -31.21 27.20 -28.51
N ILE A 216 -31.88 26.15 -28.02
CA ILE A 216 -33.34 26.02 -28.15
C ILE A 216 -34.06 27.15 -27.38
N ASN A 217 -33.72 27.36 -26.11
CA ASN A 217 -34.33 28.41 -25.30
C ASN A 217 -34.07 29.82 -25.87
N TYR A 218 -32.89 30.08 -26.41
CA TYR A 218 -32.60 31.35 -27.07
C TYR A 218 -33.45 31.55 -28.33
N ARG A 219 -33.63 30.49 -29.14
CA ARG A 219 -34.47 30.53 -30.34
C ARG A 219 -35.95 30.75 -30.00
N GLU A 220 -36.46 30.15 -28.92
CA GLU A 220 -37.83 30.34 -28.45
C GLU A 220 -38.03 31.73 -27.82
N SER A 221 -37.07 32.21 -27.01
CA SER A 221 -37.12 33.55 -26.42
C SER A 221 -36.99 34.67 -27.47
N SER A 222 -36.25 34.43 -28.55
CA SER A 222 -36.17 35.32 -29.73
C SER A 222 -37.52 35.39 -30.47
N LYS A 223 -38.20 34.26 -30.63
CA LYS A 223 -39.49 34.19 -31.34
C LYS A 223 -40.61 34.91 -30.58
N ASN A 224 -40.63 34.81 -29.25
CA ASN A 224 -41.62 35.48 -28.39
C ASN A 224 -41.39 37.00 -28.26
N ARG A 225 -40.17 37.49 -28.54
CA ARG A 225 -39.89 38.93 -28.55
C ARG A 225 -40.52 39.67 -29.73
N HIS A 226 -40.74 38.98 -30.86
CA HIS A 226 -41.38 39.57 -32.03
C HIS A 226 -42.91 39.60 -31.94
N THR A 227 -43.53 38.70 -31.17
CA THR A 227 -45.00 38.67 -30.99
C THR A 227 -45.49 39.66 -29.94
N MET A 228 -44.69 40.00 -28.93
CA MET A 228 -45.06 41.06 -27.96
C MET A 228 -44.98 42.48 -28.54
N LYS A 229 -44.17 42.72 -29.57
CA LYS A 229 -44.01 44.07 -30.16
C LYS A 229 -45.09 44.42 -31.20
N SER A 230 -45.81 43.43 -31.74
CA SER A 230 -46.87 43.63 -32.74
C SER A 230 -48.28 43.73 -32.16
N SER A 231 -48.45 43.57 -30.84
CA SER A 231 -49.77 43.59 -30.19
C SER A 231 -50.14 44.95 -29.56
N HIS A 232 -49.34 45.99 -29.80
CA HIS A 232 -49.67 47.39 -29.51
C HIS A 232 -49.49 48.23 -30.78
N SER A 233 -50.44 48.09 -31.70
CA SER A 233 -50.77 49.07 -32.74
C SER A 233 -52.27 49.07 -32.94
#